data_AF-A0A2E2D245-F1
#
_entry.id   AF-A0A2E2D245-F1
#
_cell.length_a   1.000
_cell.length_b   1.000
_cell.length_c   1.000
_cell.angle_alpha   90.00
_cell.angle_beta   90.00
_cell.angle_gamma   90.00
#
_symmetry.space_group_name_H-M   'P 1'
#
loop_
_entity.id
_entity.type
_entity.pdbx_description
1 polymer ?
#
loop_
_entity_poly.entity_id
_entity_poly.type
_entity_poly.pdbx_seq_one_letter_code
_entity_poly.pdbx_strand_id
1 'polypeptide(L)'
;MVKNINTLFILLMSISISANIPIISKKDFEERDNAIFSDEIAQIYKLSSNRFGISKINSSTGKPSKVIVRNMKLLTPSDDYALQVLDSDKNEIFLIGLGNPFYIHAQHIGYEESNFFGGYVDAEIQIALPLSADASYFVLLSQENKFLKKISEVKVK
;
A
#
# COMPACT_ATOMS: atom_id res chain seq x y z
N MET A 1 60.03 24.08 -24.98
CA MET A 1 59.12 22.92 -25.08
C MET A 1 58.97 22.34 -23.68
N VAL A 2 57.72 22.00 -23.26
CA VAL A 2 57.32 21.36 -21.98
C VAL A 2 57.31 22.33 -20.78
N LYS A 3 56.26 22.52 -19.95
CA LYS A 3 54.83 22.13 -19.88
C LYS A 3 54.22 23.10 -18.85
N ASN A 4 53.11 23.77 -19.16
CA ASN A 4 52.31 24.48 -18.16
C ASN A 4 51.46 23.44 -17.42
N ILE A 5 51.72 23.24 -16.12
CA ILE A 5 50.86 22.43 -15.26
C ILE A 5 49.76 23.34 -14.71
N ASN A 6 48.58 23.24 -15.30
CA ASN A 6 47.34 23.76 -14.73
C ASN A 6 46.88 22.78 -13.65
N THR A 7 47.12 23.11 -12.39
CA THR A 7 46.56 22.34 -11.27
C THR A 7 45.14 22.86 -10.99
N LEU A 8 44.14 22.20 -11.58
CA LEU A 8 42.73 22.41 -11.25
C LEU A 8 42.41 21.66 -9.95
N PHE A 9 42.22 22.38 -8.85
CA PHE A 9 41.84 21.84 -7.55
C PHE A 9 40.31 21.65 -7.54
N ILE A 10 39.83 20.42 -7.75
CA ILE A 10 38.40 20.09 -7.66
C ILE A 10 38.05 19.86 -6.19
N LEU A 11 37.35 20.82 -5.59
CA LEU A 11 36.80 20.71 -4.25
C LEU A 11 35.55 19.82 -4.29
N LEU A 12 35.66 18.56 -3.85
CA LEU A 12 34.53 17.65 -3.73
C LEU A 12 33.74 18.00 -2.45
N MET A 13 32.62 18.70 -2.59
CA MET A 13 31.65 18.90 -1.52
C MET A 13 30.82 17.63 -1.34
N SER A 14 31.12 16.84 -0.32
CA SER A 14 30.28 15.74 0.14
C SER A 14 29.12 16.30 0.97
N ILE A 15 27.95 16.47 0.35
CA ILE A 15 26.71 16.82 1.05
C ILE A 15 26.16 15.54 1.67
N SER A 16 26.27 15.42 2.99
CA SER A 16 25.61 14.35 3.74
C SER A 16 24.14 14.72 3.94
N ILE A 17 23.26 14.20 3.09
CA ILE A 17 21.81 14.27 3.33
C ILE A 17 21.50 13.26 4.44
N SER A 18 21.19 13.75 5.64
CA SER A 18 20.60 12.95 6.71
C SER A 18 19.09 13.20 6.69
N ALA A 19 18.32 12.13 6.48
CA ALA A 19 16.87 12.18 6.63
C ALA A 19 16.54 11.96 8.12
N ASN A 20 15.98 12.99 8.76
CA ASN A 20 15.38 12.85 10.09
C ASN A 20 13.97 12.27 9.93
N ILE A 21 13.87 10.95 9.85
CA ILE A 21 12.58 10.26 9.85
C ILE A 21 12.09 10.26 11.31
N PRO A 22 10.96 10.90 11.63
CA PRO A 22 10.42 10.84 12.98
C PRO A 22 10.17 9.38 13.34
N ILE A 23 10.74 8.92 14.45
CA ILE A 23 10.55 7.57 14.96
C ILE A 23 9.11 7.51 15.47
N ILE A 24 8.19 7.11 14.60
CA ILE A 24 6.82 6.79 14.99
C ILE A 24 6.91 5.54 15.86
N SER A 25 6.61 5.65 17.15
CA SER A 25 6.67 4.48 18.02
C SER A 25 5.52 3.54 17.67
N LYS A 26 5.73 2.24 17.84
CA LYS A 26 4.69 1.21 17.65
C LYS A 26 3.41 1.53 18.46
N LYS A 27 3.56 2.21 19.60
CA LYS A 27 2.47 2.64 20.46
C LYS A 27 1.67 3.82 19.88
N ASP A 28 2.35 4.81 19.28
CA ASP A 28 1.68 5.91 18.56
C ASP A 28 0.92 5.42 17.32
N PHE A 29 1.35 4.29 16.75
CA PHE A 29 0.68 3.63 15.64
C PHE A 29 -0.54 2.82 16.08
N GLU A 30 -0.42 2.03 17.16
CA GLU A 30 -1.53 1.25 17.73
C GLU A 30 -2.64 2.14 18.34
N GLU A 31 -2.30 3.30 18.93
CA GLU A 31 -3.29 4.28 19.38
C GLU A 31 -4.01 4.95 18.20
N ARG A 32 -3.32 5.18 17.08
CA ARG A 32 -3.92 5.68 15.83
C ARG A 32 -4.84 4.64 15.18
N ASP A 33 -4.43 3.38 15.06
CA ASP A 33 -5.26 2.30 14.49
C ASP A 33 -6.60 2.12 15.23
N ASN A 34 -6.62 2.32 16.56
CA ASN A 34 -7.85 2.22 17.35
C ASN A 34 -8.68 3.52 17.37
N ALA A 35 -8.05 4.69 17.23
CA ALA A 35 -8.74 5.97 17.31
C ALA A 35 -9.34 6.45 15.98
N ILE A 36 -8.82 6.03 14.82
CA ILE A 36 -9.17 6.68 13.54
C ILE A 36 -10.63 6.43 13.08
N PHE A 37 -11.35 5.41 13.58
CA PHE A 37 -12.63 5.03 12.92
C PHE A 37 -13.77 4.56 13.82
N SER A 38 -13.71 4.69 15.15
CA SER A 38 -14.78 4.13 15.98
C SER A 38 -16.11 4.88 15.84
N ASP A 39 -16.11 6.18 15.56
CA ASP A 39 -17.34 6.99 15.45
C ASP A 39 -17.34 8.11 14.38
N GLU A 40 -16.25 8.30 13.63
CA GLU A 40 -16.15 9.40 12.66
C GLU A 40 -16.62 9.01 11.25
N ILE A 41 -17.11 10.02 10.51
CA ILE A 41 -17.48 9.88 9.10
C ILE A 41 -16.20 9.80 8.26
N ALA A 42 -16.13 8.80 7.39
CA ALA A 42 -15.01 8.57 6.50
C ALA A 42 -15.46 8.49 5.03
N GLN A 43 -14.51 8.70 4.12
CA GLN A 43 -14.68 8.38 2.72
C GLN A 43 -14.37 6.90 2.50
N ILE A 44 -15.40 6.11 2.19
CA ILE A 44 -15.28 4.67 1.94
C ILE A 44 -15.10 4.47 0.44
N TYR A 45 -14.06 3.73 0.05
CA TYR A 45 -13.82 3.30 -1.32
C TYR A 45 -14.03 1.79 -1.43
N LYS A 46 -14.75 1.38 -2.49
CA LYS A 46 -14.91 -0.01 -2.88
C LYS A 46 -14.22 -0.25 -4.21
N LEU A 47 -13.22 -1.11 -4.20
CA LEU A 47 -12.34 -1.42 -5.32
C LEU A 47 -12.63 -2.85 -5.79
N SER A 48 -13.23 -2.98 -6.97
CA SER A 48 -13.28 -4.27 -7.65
C SER A 48 -11.93 -4.50 -8.32
N SER A 49 -11.22 -5.55 -7.89
CA SER A 49 -9.82 -5.79 -8.26
C SER A 49 -9.55 -7.27 -8.47
N ASN A 50 -8.47 -7.59 -9.16
CA ASN A 50 -7.91 -8.93 -9.24
C ASN A 50 -6.38 -8.86 -9.24
N ARG A 51 -5.73 -10.02 -9.36
CA ARG A 51 -4.25 -10.12 -9.39
C ARG A 51 -3.56 -9.29 -10.48
N PHE A 52 -4.30 -8.81 -11.48
CA PHE A 52 -3.78 -8.01 -12.59
C PHE A 52 -4.09 -6.52 -12.47
N GLY A 53 -4.97 -6.10 -11.56
CA GLY A 53 -5.22 -4.69 -11.32
C GLY A 53 -6.57 -4.35 -10.71
N ILE A 54 -6.85 -3.05 -10.67
CA ILE A 54 -8.10 -2.47 -10.19
C ILE A 54 -8.99 -2.16 -11.40
N SER A 55 -10.21 -2.68 -11.39
CA SER A 55 -11.16 -2.59 -12.51
C SER A 55 -12.20 -1.50 -12.31
N LYS A 56 -12.70 -1.30 -11.07
CA LYS A 56 -13.74 -0.32 -10.78
C LYS A 56 -13.59 0.24 -9.38
N ILE A 57 -13.90 1.53 -9.24
CA ILE A 57 -13.94 2.24 -7.97
C ILE A 57 -15.31 2.85 -7.79
N ASN A 58 -15.93 2.57 -6.65
CA ASN A 58 -17.07 3.33 -6.15
C ASN A 58 -16.67 3.98 -4.83
N SER A 59 -17.26 5.14 -4.53
CA SER A 59 -17.02 5.83 -3.27
C SER A 59 -18.34 6.21 -2.59
N SER A 60 -18.35 6.21 -1.26
CA SER A 60 -19.47 6.66 -0.45
C SER A 60 -18.97 7.27 0.85
N THR A 61 -19.65 8.29 1.34
CA THR A 61 -19.31 8.91 2.63
C THR A 61 -20.19 8.32 3.73
N GLY A 62 -19.58 7.89 4.83
CA GLY A 62 -20.34 7.31 5.94
C GLY A 62 -19.45 6.76 7.05
N LYS A 63 -20.09 6.19 8.08
CA LYS A 63 -19.38 5.52 9.16
C LYS A 63 -18.81 4.19 8.66
N PRO A 64 -17.49 3.96 8.75
CA PRO A 64 -16.90 2.70 8.32
C PRO A 64 -17.34 1.55 9.23
N SER A 65 -17.55 0.37 8.63
CA SER A 65 -17.86 -0.83 9.40
C SER A 65 -16.62 -1.33 10.13
N LYS A 66 -16.80 -2.04 11.25
CA LYS A 66 -15.69 -2.65 11.99
C LYS A 66 -14.80 -3.56 11.12
N VAL A 67 -15.38 -4.17 10.07
CA VAL A 67 -14.66 -5.02 9.12
C VAL A 67 -13.71 -4.19 8.26
N ILE A 68 -14.16 -3.05 7.72
CA ILE A 68 -13.33 -2.16 6.91
C ILE A 68 -12.15 -1.65 7.74
N VAL A 69 -12.43 -1.20 8.96
CA VAL A 69 -11.40 -0.70 9.89
C VAL A 69 -10.36 -1.77 10.19
N ARG A 70 -10.79 -3.01 10.50
CA ARG A 70 -9.87 -4.12 10.76
C ARG A 70 -9.04 -4.49 9.53
N ASN A 71 -9.59 -4.33 8.32
CA ASN A 71 -8.88 -4.65 7.08
C ASN A 71 -7.87 -3.55 6.68
N MET A 72 -7.92 -2.38 7.30
CA MET A 72 -6.90 -1.33 7.17
C MET A 72 -5.68 -1.63 8.05
N LYS A 73 -5.06 -2.76 7.81
CA LYS A 73 -3.85 -3.18 8.51
C LYS A 73 -2.59 -2.68 7.80
N LEU A 74 -1.53 -2.51 8.57
CA LEU A 74 -0.20 -2.28 8.04
C LEU A 74 0.26 -3.43 7.13
N LEU A 75 1.11 -3.09 6.17
CA LEU A 75 1.82 -4.05 5.35
C LEU A 75 2.77 -4.91 6.20
N THR A 76 2.70 -6.22 6.00
CA THR A 76 3.53 -7.21 6.67
C THR A 76 4.30 -8.07 5.66
N PRO A 77 5.39 -8.74 6.06
CA PRO A 77 6.12 -9.66 5.19
C PRO A 77 5.28 -10.85 4.67
N SER A 78 4.17 -11.18 5.34
CA SER A 78 3.25 -12.25 4.95
C SER A 78 2.19 -11.82 3.93
N ASP A 79 2.07 -10.53 3.62
CA ASP A 79 1.14 -10.07 2.59
C ASP A 79 1.75 -10.28 1.20
N ASP A 80 0.97 -10.83 0.28
CA ASP A 80 1.34 -11.01 -1.13
C ASP A 80 1.01 -9.76 -1.96
N TYR A 81 0.08 -8.94 -1.48
CA TYR A 81 -0.37 -7.71 -2.13
C TYR A 81 -0.50 -6.56 -1.14
N ALA A 82 -0.31 -5.35 -1.64
CA ALA A 82 -0.52 -4.12 -0.91
C ALA A 82 -1.33 -3.11 -1.75
N LEU A 83 -2.04 -2.22 -1.06
CA LEU A 83 -2.67 -1.06 -1.65
C LEU A 83 -1.96 0.20 -1.15
N GLN A 84 -1.34 0.91 -2.07
CA GLN A 84 -0.74 2.21 -1.79
C GLN A 84 -1.72 3.32 -2.21
N VAL A 85 -1.89 4.29 -1.32
CA VAL A 85 -2.74 5.46 -1.52
C VAL A 85 -1.84 6.68 -1.68
N LEU A 86 -2.01 7.40 -2.77
CA LEU A 86 -1.19 8.57 -3.10
C LEU A 86 -2.03 9.84 -3.17
N ASP A 87 -1.39 10.97 -2.84
CA ASP A 87 -1.93 12.30 -3.08
C ASP A 87 -1.80 12.74 -4.56
N SER A 88 -2.23 13.97 -4.86
CA SER A 88 -2.16 14.54 -6.19
C SER A 88 -0.73 14.72 -6.73
N ASP A 89 0.24 14.89 -5.83
CA ASP A 89 1.67 15.05 -6.09
C ASP A 89 2.44 13.71 -6.11
N LYS A 90 1.73 12.57 -5.99
CA LYS A 90 2.28 11.21 -5.91
C LYS A 90 3.04 10.89 -4.62
N ASN A 91 2.84 11.64 -3.54
CA ASN A 91 3.35 11.28 -2.23
C ASN A 91 2.47 10.22 -1.57
N GLU A 92 3.08 9.31 -0.81
CA GLU A 92 2.37 8.25 -0.10
C GLU A 92 1.60 8.81 1.11
N ILE A 93 0.30 8.53 1.15
CA ILE A 93 -0.57 8.81 2.30
C ILE A 93 -0.69 7.55 3.17
N PHE A 94 -0.95 6.40 2.55
CA PHE A 94 -1.10 5.11 3.23
C PHE A 94 -0.50 3.96 2.42
N LEU A 95 0.00 2.96 3.13
CA LEU A 95 0.40 1.66 2.59
C LEU A 95 -0.29 0.55 3.37
N ILE A 96 -1.29 -0.08 2.75
CA ILE A 96 -2.21 -1.03 3.39
C ILE A 96 -1.87 -2.45 2.93
N GLY A 97 -1.66 -3.37 3.87
CA GLY A 97 -1.43 -4.79 3.59
C GLY A 97 -2.72 -5.52 3.26
N LEU A 98 -2.77 -6.25 2.14
CA LEU A 98 -3.99 -6.93 1.67
C LEU A 98 -4.01 -8.44 1.92
N GLY A 99 -2.88 -9.05 2.29
CA GLY A 99 -2.73 -10.50 2.26
C GLY A 99 -2.70 -11.00 0.83
N ASN A 100 -3.41 -12.10 0.57
CA ASN A 100 -3.70 -12.59 -0.77
C ASN A 100 -5.22 -12.59 -1.02
N PRO A 101 -5.82 -11.43 -1.33
CA PRO A 101 -7.27 -11.34 -1.52
C PRO A 101 -7.72 -12.05 -2.81
N PHE A 102 -6.79 -12.39 -3.71
CA PHE A 102 -7.08 -12.90 -5.04
C PHE A 102 -6.95 -14.41 -5.15
N TYR A 103 -6.64 -15.13 -4.06
CA TYR A 103 -6.49 -16.58 -4.07
C TYR A 103 -7.38 -17.22 -3.01
N ILE A 104 -8.23 -18.15 -3.42
CA ILE A 104 -9.01 -18.97 -2.51
C ILE A 104 -8.39 -20.37 -2.41
N HIS A 105 -8.23 -20.86 -1.19
CA HIS A 105 -7.81 -22.24 -0.95
C HIS A 105 -9.04 -23.14 -0.87
N ALA A 106 -9.09 -24.17 -1.71
CA ALA A 106 -10.05 -25.25 -1.60
C ALA A 106 -9.48 -26.30 -0.63
N GLN A 107 -10.00 -26.35 0.59
CA GLN A 107 -9.68 -27.42 1.53
C GLN A 107 -10.61 -28.60 1.27
N HIS A 108 -10.14 -29.61 0.53
CA HIS A 108 -10.79 -30.91 0.43
C HIS A 108 -9.81 -32.03 0.82
N ILE A 109 -10.25 -32.94 1.69
CA ILE A 109 -9.62 -34.27 1.85
C ILE A 109 -9.83 -35.03 0.54
N GLY A 110 -8.76 -35.58 -0.04
CA GLY A 110 -8.81 -36.34 -1.29
C GLY A 110 -8.06 -35.75 -2.49
N TYR A 111 -7.38 -34.62 -2.31
CA TYR A 111 -6.49 -34.01 -3.32
C TYR A 111 -5.00 -34.17 -2.98
N GLU A 112 -4.63 -35.16 -2.16
CA GLU A 112 -3.26 -35.32 -1.61
C GLU A 112 -2.13 -35.34 -2.66
N GLU A 113 -2.45 -35.67 -3.92
CA GLU A 113 -1.52 -35.75 -5.06
C GLU A 113 -1.56 -34.53 -6.01
N SER A 114 -2.37 -33.49 -5.73
CA SER A 114 -2.44 -32.28 -6.57
C SER A 114 -1.47 -31.21 -6.07
N ASN A 115 -0.82 -30.48 -6.99
CA ASN A 115 0.00 -29.31 -6.64
C ASN A 115 -0.83 -28.01 -6.53
N PHE A 116 -2.14 -28.06 -6.84
CA PHE A 116 -3.00 -26.89 -6.91
C PHE A 116 -4.26 -27.13 -6.07
N PHE A 117 -4.36 -26.42 -4.95
CA PHE A 117 -5.43 -26.54 -3.95
C PHE A 117 -6.27 -25.28 -3.86
N GLY A 118 -6.52 -24.62 -4.99
CA GLY A 118 -7.20 -23.32 -4.99
C GLY A 118 -7.37 -22.72 -6.37
N GLY A 119 -7.72 -21.44 -6.42
CA GLY A 119 -7.92 -20.71 -7.66
C GLY A 119 -7.87 -19.21 -7.47
N TYR A 120 -7.60 -18.50 -8.55
CA TYR A 120 -7.62 -17.04 -8.53
C TYR A 120 -9.05 -16.52 -8.70
N VAL A 121 -9.39 -15.49 -7.95
CA VAL A 121 -10.70 -14.83 -7.97
C VAL A 121 -10.55 -13.31 -8.05
N ASP A 122 -11.59 -12.66 -8.55
CA ASP A 122 -11.76 -11.23 -8.37
C ASP A 122 -12.21 -10.96 -6.92
N ALA A 123 -11.72 -9.87 -6.34
CA ALA A 123 -11.98 -9.49 -4.96
C ALA A 123 -12.51 -8.05 -4.88
N GLU A 124 -13.40 -7.81 -3.92
CA GLU A 124 -13.80 -6.46 -3.53
C GLU A 124 -12.97 -6.03 -2.31
N ILE A 125 -12.13 -5.01 -2.50
CA ILE A 125 -11.34 -4.41 -1.44
C ILE A 125 -12.06 -3.15 -0.98
N GLN A 126 -12.30 -3.03 0.32
CA GLN A 126 -12.91 -1.83 0.91
C GLN A 126 -11.93 -1.16 1.86
N ILE A 127 -11.73 0.15 1.67
CA ILE A 127 -10.90 0.98 2.55
C ILE A 127 -11.69 2.20 2.98
N ALA A 128 -11.40 2.73 4.17
CA ALA A 128 -11.98 3.96 4.68
C ALA A 128 -10.87 4.99 4.89
N LEU A 129 -10.98 6.16 4.29
CA LEU A 129 -10.01 7.23 4.49
C LEU A 129 -10.68 8.39 5.24
N PRO A 130 -9.98 9.08 6.15
CA PRO A 130 -10.48 10.32 6.72
C PRO A 130 -10.88 11.30 5.62
N LEU A 131 -11.93 12.11 5.83
CA LEU A 131 -12.37 13.11 4.84
C LEU A 131 -11.30 14.15 4.52
N SER A 132 -10.33 14.33 5.41
CA SER A 132 -9.17 15.21 5.22
C SER A 132 -8.06 14.61 4.35
N ALA A 133 -8.10 13.31 4.03
CA ALA A 133 -7.09 12.67 3.20
C ALA A 133 -7.30 13.02 1.72
N ASP A 134 -6.30 13.63 1.07
CA ASP A 134 -6.35 14.00 -0.34
C ASP A 134 -5.98 12.83 -1.28
N ALA A 135 -6.67 11.70 -1.13
CA ALA A 135 -6.42 10.52 -1.97
C ALA A 135 -6.78 10.80 -3.44
N SER A 136 -5.76 10.78 -4.30
CA SER A 136 -5.90 11.03 -5.74
C SER A 136 -5.61 9.79 -6.58
N TYR A 137 -4.76 8.88 -6.09
CA TYR A 137 -4.46 7.63 -6.78
C TYR A 137 -4.44 6.43 -5.84
N PHE A 138 -4.86 5.29 -6.36
CA PHE A 138 -4.64 3.99 -5.75
C PHE A 138 -3.72 3.16 -6.63
N VAL A 139 -2.73 2.55 -6.00
CA VAL A 139 -1.73 1.70 -6.66
C VAL A 139 -1.81 0.31 -6.04
N LEU A 140 -2.12 -0.68 -6.88
CA LEU A 140 -2.04 -2.08 -6.48
C LEU A 140 -0.59 -2.54 -6.65
N LEU A 141 -0.04 -3.13 -5.60
CA LEU A 141 1.33 -3.63 -5.53
C LEU A 141 1.29 -5.14 -5.28
N SER A 142 2.15 -5.92 -5.94
CA SER A 142 2.56 -7.24 -5.45
C SER A 142 3.75 -7.10 -4.52
N GLN A 143 3.85 -8.00 -3.55
CA GLN A 143 5.00 -8.16 -2.70
C GLN A 143 5.67 -9.51 -3.00
N GLU A 144 6.91 -9.45 -3.47
CA GLU A 144 7.72 -10.63 -3.74
C GLU A 144 9.07 -10.47 -3.04
N ASN A 145 9.43 -11.40 -2.15
CA ASN A 145 10.68 -11.33 -1.39
C ASN A 145 10.90 -9.99 -0.65
N LYS A 146 9.82 -9.40 -0.10
CA LYS A 146 9.80 -8.08 0.56
C LYS A 146 10.02 -6.88 -0.38
N PHE A 147 10.04 -7.09 -1.69
CA PHE A 147 10.04 -6.02 -2.67
C PHE A 147 8.63 -5.75 -3.17
N LEU A 148 8.26 -4.47 -3.24
CA LEU A 148 6.98 -4.05 -3.79
C LEU A 148 7.13 -3.74 -5.27
N LYS A 149 6.24 -4.33 -6.07
CA LYS A 149 6.17 -4.12 -7.51
C LYS A 149 4.79 -3.63 -7.89
N LYS A 150 4.75 -2.52 -8.62
CA LYS A 150 3.51 -1.97 -9.18
C LYS A 150 2.87 -2.92 -10.19
N ILE A 151 1.61 -3.25 -9.95
CA ILE A 151 0.74 -3.99 -10.86
C ILE A 151 -0.09 -3.01 -11.68
N SER A 152 -0.83 -2.13 -11.00
CA SER A 152 -1.73 -1.17 -11.64
C SER A 152 -1.85 0.10 -10.82
N GLU A 153 -2.25 1.18 -11.47
CA GLU A 153 -2.56 2.45 -10.84
C GLU A 153 -3.84 3.00 -11.44
N VAL A 154 -4.67 3.59 -10.60
CA VAL A 154 -5.93 4.18 -10.99
C VAL A 154 -6.10 5.53 -10.30
N LYS A 155 -6.57 6.52 -11.07
CA LYS A 155 -6.91 7.84 -10.58
C LYS A 155 -8.32 7.82 -9.99
N VAL A 156 -8.47 8.40 -8.81
CA VAL A 156 -9.71 8.39 -8.02
C VAL A 156 -10.35 9.79 -7.95
N LYS A 157 -9.53 10.84 -8.07
CA LYS A 157 -9.89 12.25 -8.11
C LYS A 157 -9.01 12.96 -9.13
#